data_AF-G7HW46-F1
#
_entry.id   AF-G7HW46-F1
#
_cell.length_a   1.000
_cell.length_b   1.000
_cell.length_c   1.000
_cell.angle_alpha   90.00
_cell.angle_beta   90.00
_cell.angle_gamma   90.00
#
_symmetry.space_group_name_H-M   'P 1'
#
loop_
_entity.id
_entity.type
_entity.pdbx_description
1 polymer ?
#
loop_
_entity_poly.entity_id
_entity_poly.type
_entity_poly.pdbx_seq_one_letter_code
_entity_poly.pdbx_strand_id
1 'polypeptide(L)'
;MEEISGAEPSQEIAHRPSTQLARTAPLNKQIQHYRSINELDLRQTLWTGMPAGFALALAQTGELATGLLAIPLLGIAVVSGVKLLRRRTKSVQAGQAEYKSGDYTAIQMWAPFLPALGWLVAIPLDFLGFEALETPPLISGVFGGLLFGAGISFGAWGMWNQAFRIGKRRIKKITEKQSLDGVSESRMEAVEENGDILGALVTAGAVDGNELSVASLGKLMDWDNEEIPALQARANELQSSGVVKISGQGLYQKAKHWQVTITPDGIRNIAQLGHR
;
A
#
# COMPACT_ATOMS: atom_id res chain seq x y z
N MET A 1 -59.53 -7.78 27.65
CA MET A 1 -59.17 -6.49 27.02
C MET A 1 -57.79 -6.16 27.54
N GLU A 2 -56.69 -6.28 26.82
CA GLU A 2 -56.44 -6.49 25.39
C GLU A 2 -55.01 -7.07 25.30
N GLU A 3 -54.86 -8.23 24.67
CA GLU A 3 -53.57 -8.73 24.20
C GLU A 3 -53.25 -8.08 22.85
N ILE A 4 -52.06 -7.50 22.70
CA ILE A 4 -51.41 -7.17 21.42
C ILE A 4 -49.90 -7.35 21.71
N SER A 5 -49.27 -8.52 21.54
CA SER A 5 -48.97 -9.30 20.33
C SER A 5 -48.24 -8.50 19.24
N GLY A 6 -47.00 -8.89 18.96
CA GLY A 6 -46.38 -8.74 17.65
C GLY A 6 -45.66 -7.41 17.40
N ALA A 7 -44.47 -7.24 17.97
CA ALA A 7 -43.42 -6.48 17.31
C ALA A 7 -42.33 -7.48 16.90
N GLU A 8 -42.49 -8.07 15.71
CA GLU A 8 -41.36 -8.67 15.01
C GLU A 8 -40.27 -7.60 14.90
N PRO A 9 -39.01 -7.87 15.28
CA PRO A 9 -37.93 -6.99 14.91
C PRO A 9 -37.80 -7.11 13.40
N SER A 10 -38.44 -6.18 12.69
CA SER A 10 -38.22 -5.91 11.29
C SER A 10 -36.71 -5.96 11.06
N GLN A 11 -36.30 -6.92 10.22
CA GLN A 11 -34.95 -7.02 9.70
C GLN A 11 -34.66 -5.76 8.88
N GLU A 12 -34.32 -4.69 9.58
CA GLU A 12 -33.66 -3.56 9.00
C GLU A 12 -32.24 -4.06 8.74
N ILE A 13 -32.06 -4.64 7.55
CA ILE A 13 -30.77 -4.94 6.94
C ILE A 13 -30.05 -3.60 6.91
N ALA A 14 -29.28 -3.34 7.97
CA ALA A 14 -28.50 -2.14 8.12
C ALA A 14 -27.54 -2.11 6.92
N HIS A 15 -27.87 -1.30 5.92
CA HIS A 15 -27.00 -0.92 4.84
C HIS A 15 -25.80 -0.19 5.44
N ARG A 16 -24.82 -0.96 5.93
CA ARG A 16 -23.53 -0.45 6.38
C ARG A 16 -22.70 -0.14 5.15
N PRO A 17 -21.99 1.01 5.11
CA PRO A 17 -21.15 1.36 3.97
C PRO A 17 -20.00 0.34 3.85
N SER A 18 -20.14 -0.57 2.88
CA SER A 18 -19.17 -1.62 2.54
C SER A 18 -18.00 -1.01 1.76
N THR A 19 -17.07 -0.35 2.46
CA THR A 19 -15.84 0.17 1.84
C THR A 19 -14.60 -0.35 2.57
N GLN A 20 -14.44 -1.67 2.54
CA GLN A 20 -13.25 -2.49 2.82
C GLN A 20 -13.73 -3.94 2.90
N LEU A 21 -12.87 -4.93 2.66
CA LEU A 21 -13.19 -6.32 3.03
C LEU A 21 -13.79 -6.28 4.44
N ALA A 22 -14.92 -6.96 4.65
CA ALA A 22 -15.67 -6.86 5.90
C ALA A 22 -14.70 -7.04 7.09
N ARG A 23 -14.91 -6.30 8.19
CA ARG A 23 -13.98 -6.30 9.33
C ARG A 23 -13.73 -7.70 9.90
N THR A 24 -14.69 -8.59 9.68
CA THR A 24 -14.77 -10.02 10.02
C THR A 24 -14.21 -10.97 8.95
N ALA A 25 -13.77 -10.47 7.78
CA ALA A 25 -13.20 -11.32 6.74
C ALA A 25 -11.96 -12.07 7.29
N PRO A 26 -11.88 -13.40 7.09
CA PRO A 26 -10.85 -14.25 7.72
C PRO A 26 -9.42 -13.80 7.37
N LEU A 27 -9.26 -13.15 6.21
CA LEU A 27 -7.97 -12.67 5.71
C LEU A 27 -7.44 -11.41 6.42
N ASN A 28 -8.24 -10.68 7.19
CA ASN A 28 -7.80 -9.41 7.78
C ASN A 28 -6.60 -9.58 8.72
N LYS A 29 -6.57 -10.66 9.50
CA LYS A 29 -5.44 -10.97 10.38
C LYS A 29 -4.17 -11.24 9.57
N GLN A 30 -4.28 -11.98 8.48
CA GLN A 30 -3.15 -12.30 7.58
C GLN A 30 -2.66 -11.04 6.86
N ILE A 31 -3.57 -10.22 6.34
CA ILE A 31 -3.22 -8.94 5.71
C ILE A 31 -2.49 -8.03 6.70
N GLN A 32 -2.97 -7.91 7.95
CA GLN A 32 -2.28 -7.10 8.96
C GLN A 32 -0.89 -7.63 9.30
N HIS A 33 -0.75 -8.95 9.44
CA HIS A 33 0.53 -9.61 9.67
C HIS A 33 1.53 -9.29 8.54
N TYR A 34 1.16 -9.58 7.29
CA TYR A 34 2.05 -9.34 6.15
C TYR A 34 2.34 -7.85 5.92
N ARG A 35 1.37 -6.96 6.17
CA ARG A 35 1.62 -5.50 6.07
C ARG A 35 2.67 -5.04 7.07
N SER A 36 2.67 -5.58 8.29
CA SER A 36 3.62 -5.19 9.33
C SER A 36 5.10 -5.48 9.00
N ILE A 37 5.34 -6.48 8.15
CA ILE A 37 6.68 -6.91 7.69
C ILE A 37 7.03 -6.40 6.28
N ASN A 38 6.04 -6.02 5.49
CA ASN A 38 6.22 -5.65 4.08
C ASN A 38 6.26 -4.12 3.85
N GLU A 39 5.45 -3.36 4.58
CA GLU A 39 5.24 -1.93 4.35
C GLU A 39 6.21 -1.05 5.15
N LEU A 40 6.52 0.12 4.59
CA LEU A 40 7.15 1.20 5.34
C LEU A 40 6.10 1.96 6.15
N ASP A 41 6.34 2.10 7.44
CA ASP A 41 5.50 2.91 8.33
C ASP A 41 5.75 4.40 8.10
N LEU A 42 4.69 5.16 7.81
CA LEU A 42 4.74 6.59 7.54
C LEU A 42 5.45 7.35 8.67
N ARG A 43 5.20 6.97 9.93
CA ARG A 43 5.83 7.62 11.09
C ARG A 43 7.35 7.48 11.03
N GLN A 44 7.86 6.31 10.66
CA GLN A 44 9.30 6.06 10.56
C GLN A 44 9.90 6.76 9.35
N THR A 45 9.17 6.83 8.24
CA THR A 45 9.59 7.58 7.06
C THR A 45 9.66 9.08 7.39
N LEU A 46 8.71 9.64 8.14
CA LEU A 46 8.72 11.02 8.62
C LEU A 46 9.90 11.32 9.56
N TRP A 47 10.19 10.41 10.51
CA TRP A 47 11.34 10.56 11.41
C TRP A 47 12.70 10.59 10.70
N THR A 48 12.75 10.09 9.46
CA THR A 48 13.96 10.09 8.63
C THR A 48 13.97 11.22 7.62
N GLY A 49 12.86 11.40 6.90
CA GLY A 49 12.75 12.39 5.85
C GLY A 49 12.66 13.82 6.39
N MET A 50 11.97 14.07 7.51
CA MET A 50 11.85 15.43 8.06
C MET A 50 13.22 16.01 8.46
N PRO A 51 14.05 15.35 9.30
CA PRO A 51 15.37 15.90 9.63
C PRO A 51 16.28 16.03 8.41
N ALA A 52 16.21 15.09 7.45
CA ALA A 52 16.96 15.18 6.20
C ALA A 52 16.56 16.40 5.37
N GLY A 53 15.25 16.66 5.25
CA GLY A 53 14.71 17.82 4.54
C GLY A 53 15.13 19.15 5.18
N PHE A 54 15.03 19.27 6.51
CA PHE A 54 15.50 20.45 7.23
C PHE A 54 17.02 20.65 7.09
N ALA A 55 17.81 19.58 7.19
CA ALA A 55 19.26 19.66 7.01
C ALA A 55 19.62 20.16 5.61
N LEU A 56 18.98 19.61 4.57
CA LEU A 56 19.19 20.04 3.18
C LEU A 56 18.81 21.51 2.98
N ALA A 57 17.64 21.91 3.47
CA ALA A 57 17.15 23.28 3.31
C ALA A 57 18.04 24.28 4.04
N LEU A 58 18.40 24.03 5.30
CA LEU A 58 19.25 24.91 6.10
C LEU A 58 20.65 25.04 5.50
N ALA A 59 21.21 23.95 4.97
CA ALA A 59 22.51 23.98 4.30
C ALA A 59 22.50 24.82 3.01
N GLN A 60 21.36 24.92 2.34
CA GLN A 60 21.20 25.70 1.10
C GLN A 60 20.97 27.19 1.34
N THR A 61 20.76 27.63 2.58
CA THR A 61 20.52 29.05 2.91
C THR A 61 21.75 29.95 2.75
N GLY A 62 22.96 29.38 2.64
CA GLY A 62 24.21 30.13 2.46
C GLY A 62 24.80 30.78 3.71
N GLU A 63 24.05 30.82 4.82
CA GLU A 63 24.49 31.41 6.09
C GLU A 63 25.19 30.35 6.98
N LEU A 64 26.33 30.70 7.58
CA LEU A 64 27.14 29.76 8.37
C LEU A 64 26.36 29.21 9.58
N ALA A 65 25.65 30.10 10.30
CA ALA A 65 24.93 29.74 11.52
C ALA A 65 23.81 28.72 11.26
N THR A 66 23.06 28.88 10.18
CA THR A 66 22.01 27.93 9.76
C THR A 66 22.61 26.65 9.19
N GLY A 67 23.72 26.75 8.44
CA GLY A 67 24.48 25.59 7.97
C GLY A 67 24.99 24.70 9.10
N LEU A 68 25.44 25.28 10.22
CA LEU A 68 25.85 24.53 11.41
C LEU A 68 24.68 23.77 12.07
N LEU A 69 23.45 24.30 12.02
CA LEU A 69 22.25 23.61 12.51
C LEU A 69 21.86 22.39 11.66
N ALA A 70 22.29 22.33 10.39
CA ALA A 70 22.06 21.17 9.53
C ALA A 70 22.80 19.92 10.01
N ILE A 71 23.96 20.07 10.65
CA ILE A 71 24.83 18.97 11.10
C ILE A 71 24.11 18.02 12.08
N PRO A 72 23.54 18.49 13.22
CA PRO A 72 22.81 17.60 14.14
C PRO A 72 21.58 16.97 13.49
N LEU A 73 20.88 17.69 12.60
CA LEU A 73 19.71 17.16 11.89
C LEU A 73 20.07 16.03 10.92
N LEU A 74 21.20 16.17 10.22
CA LEU A 74 21.79 15.10 9.41
C LEU A 74 22.15 13.89 10.27
N GLY A 75 22.73 14.11 11.44
CA GLY A 75 23.01 13.05 12.42
C GLY A 75 21.74 12.26 12.80
N ILE A 76 20.64 12.96 13.11
CA ILE A 76 19.35 12.32 13.41
C ILE A 76 18.83 11.53 12.20
N ALA A 77 18.86 12.12 10.99
CA ALA A 77 18.42 11.47 9.76
C ALA A 77 19.20 10.19 9.46
N VAL A 78 20.52 10.20 9.67
CA VAL A 78 21.37 9.02 9.47
C VAL A 78 21.03 7.93 10.48
N VAL A 79 20.91 8.27 11.78
CA VAL A 79 20.57 7.30 12.82
C VAL A 79 19.19 6.69 12.58
N SER A 80 18.19 7.50 12.25
CA SER A 80 16.83 7.02 11.95
C SER A 80 16.80 6.19 10.66
N GLY A 81 17.54 6.61 9.63
CA GLY A 81 17.67 5.89 8.37
C GLY A 81 18.34 4.52 8.54
N VAL A 82 19.40 4.43 9.34
CA VAL A 82 20.03 3.15 9.70
C VAL A 82 19.06 2.25 10.44
N LYS A 83 18.27 2.79 11.38
CA LYS A 83 17.23 2.03 12.09
C LYS A 83 16.16 1.51 11.13
N LEU A 84 15.77 2.31 10.14
CA LEU A 84 14.82 1.93 9.10
C LEU A 84 15.35 0.78 8.23
N LEU A 85 16.60 0.88 7.78
CA LEU A 85 17.26 -0.17 6.97
C LEU A 85 17.44 -1.48 7.77
N ARG A 86 17.77 -1.38 9.06
CA ARG A 86 17.91 -2.55 9.94
C ARG A 86 16.60 -3.31 10.18
N ARG A 87 15.44 -2.68 9.96
CA ARG A 87 14.13 -3.34 10.11
C ARG A 87 13.90 -4.44 9.06
N ARG A 88 14.70 -4.49 7.98
CA ARG A 88 14.64 -5.50 6.90
C ARG A 88 13.22 -5.74 6.37
N THR A 89 12.52 -4.67 5.98
CA THR A 89 11.22 -4.81 5.31
C THR A 89 11.35 -5.63 4.03
N LYS A 90 10.44 -6.58 3.80
CA LYS A 90 10.53 -7.48 2.65
C LYS A 90 10.36 -6.77 1.31
N SER A 91 9.62 -5.66 1.30
CA SER A 91 9.41 -4.78 0.14
C SER A 91 8.94 -5.52 -1.11
N VAL A 92 8.08 -6.51 -0.92
CA VAL A 92 7.47 -7.30 -1.98
C VAL A 92 6.28 -6.52 -2.53
N GLN A 93 6.33 -6.17 -3.80
CA GLN A 93 5.29 -5.42 -4.50
C GLN A 93 4.91 -6.15 -5.78
N ALA A 94 3.62 -6.20 -6.07
CA ALA A 94 3.12 -6.73 -7.33
C ALA A 94 3.47 -5.78 -8.49
N GLY A 95 3.86 -6.37 -9.62
CA GLY A 95 3.99 -5.66 -10.89
C GLY A 95 2.62 -5.38 -11.51
N GLN A 96 2.48 -4.26 -12.19
CA GLN A 96 1.24 -3.94 -12.91
C GLN A 96 1.32 -4.53 -14.32
N ALA A 97 0.56 -5.59 -14.60
CA ALA A 97 0.47 -6.14 -15.94
C ALA A 97 -0.53 -5.37 -16.81
N GLU A 98 -1.57 -4.79 -16.20
CA GLU A 98 -2.61 -4.01 -16.88
C GLU A 98 -2.94 -2.74 -16.07
N TYR A 99 -3.04 -1.60 -16.75
CA TYR A 99 -3.50 -0.33 -16.19
C TYR A 99 -5.01 -0.21 -16.35
N LYS A 100 -5.74 -0.05 -15.24
CA LYS A 100 -7.19 0.07 -15.23
C LYS A 100 -7.64 1.47 -14.80
N SER A 101 -8.81 1.87 -15.28
CA SER A 101 -9.41 3.15 -14.88
C SER A 101 -9.62 3.18 -13.36
N GLY A 102 -9.13 4.23 -12.71
CA GLY A 102 -9.21 4.43 -11.25
C GLY A 102 -8.20 3.66 -10.39
N ASP A 103 -7.16 3.09 -10.98
CA ASP A 103 -5.97 2.67 -10.23
C ASP A 103 -5.32 3.85 -9.52
N TYR A 104 -5.32 5.02 -10.17
CA TYR A 104 -4.80 6.28 -9.66
C TYR A 104 -5.94 7.26 -9.37
N THR A 105 -5.89 7.91 -8.21
CA THR A 105 -6.78 9.04 -7.90
C THR A 105 -6.32 10.28 -8.66
N ALA A 106 -7.21 11.25 -8.93
CA ALA A 106 -6.86 12.50 -9.62
C ALA A 106 -5.62 13.19 -9.02
N ILE A 107 -5.54 13.29 -7.69
CA ILE A 107 -4.39 13.87 -6.99
C ILE A 107 -3.08 13.10 -7.25
N GLN A 108 -3.13 11.77 -7.43
CA GLN A 108 -1.92 10.98 -7.72
C GLN A 108 -1.43 11.15 -9.15
N MET A 109 -2.32 11.46 -10.09
CA MET A 109 -1.92 11.84 -11.44
C MET A 109 -1.15 13.16 -11.42
N TRP A 110 -1.48 14.04 -10.47
CA TRP A 110 -0.74 15.28 -10.22
C TRP A 110 0.53 15.11 -9.40
N ALA A 111 0.76 13.95 -8.77
CA ALA A 111 1.89 13.74 -7.87
C ALA A 111 3.26 14.05 -8.48
N PRO A 112 3.56 13.72 -9.75
CA PRO A 112 4.81 14.11 -10.39
C PRO A 112 5.03 15.62 -10.50
N PHE A 113 3.95 16.41 -10.50
CA PHE A 113 3.98 17.87 -10.61
C PHE A 113 3.95 18.57 -9.26
N LEU A 114 3.58 17.87 -8.18
CA LEU A 114 3.54 18.44 -6.83
C LEU A 114 4.88 19.04 -6.37
N PRO A 115 6.07 18.48 -6.69
CA PRO A 115 7.33 19.14 -6.40
C PRO A 115 7.45 20.52 -7.06
N ALA A 116 7.09 20.65 -8.34
CA ALA A 116 7.12 21.93 -9.06
C ALA A 116 6.12 22.95 -8.48
N LEU A 117 4.93 22.51 -8.09
CA LEU A 117 3.95 23.35 -7.39
C LEU A 117 4.39 23.74 -5.98
N GLY A 118 5.08 22.83 -5.28
CA GLY A 118 5.65 23.07 -3.96
C GLY A 118 6.73 24.15 -3.99
N TRP A 119 7.54 24.18 -5.05
CA TRP A 119 8.48 25.28 -5.29
C TRP A 119 7.76 26.62 -5.36
N LEU A 120 6.62 26.75 -6.05
CA LEU A 120 5.88 28.02 -6.14
C LEU A 120 5.48 28.62 -4.78
N VAL A 121 5.29 27.79 -3.76
CA VAL A 121 4.93 28.22 -2.39
C VAL A 121 6.17 28.48 -1.53
N ALA A 122 7.30 27.85 -1.85
CA ALA A 122 8.57 27.98 -1.13
C ALA A 122 9.54 28.97 -1.77
N ILE A 123 9.19 29.57 -2.92
CA ILE A 123 9.98 30.64 -3.54
C ILE A 123 10.05 31.82 -2.55
N PRO A 124 11.27 32.27 -2.18
CA PRO A 124 11.47 33.47 -1.39
C PRO A 124 10.85 34.69 -2.10
N LEU A 125 10.19 35.58 -1.36
CA LEU A 125 9.48 36.73 -1.94
C LEU A 125 10.43 37.68 -2.69
N ASP A 126 11.67 37.77 -2.23
CA ASP A 126 12.78 38.47 -2.88
C ASP A 126 13.11 37.91 -4.28
N PHE A 127 13.02 36.60 -4.50
CA PHE A 127 13.18 35.99 -5.83
C PHE A 127 12.04 36.35 -6.80
N LEU A 128 10.87 36.74 -6.28
CA LEU A 128 9.74 37.25 -7.06
C LEU A 128 9.82 38.76 -7.31
N GLY A 129 10.93 39.41 -6.93
CA GLY A 129 11.15 40.85 -7.12
C GLY A 129 10.56 41.73 -6.01
N PHE A 130 10.09 41.13 -4.90
CA PHE A 130 9.68 41.89 -3.72
C PHE A 130 10.88 42.15 -2.80
N GLU A 131 11.84 42.95 -3.28
CA GLU A 131 13.10 43.24 -2.58
C GLU A 131 12.91 43.90 -1.19
N ALA A 132 11.74 44.51 -0.94
CA ALA A 132 11.39 45.09 0.36
C ALA A 132 11.07 44.06 1.46
N LEU A 133 11.01 42.77 1.12
CA LEU A 133 10.68 41.65 2.01
C LEU A 133 11.77 40.58 1.93
N GLU A 134 13.00 40.93 2.30
CA GLU A 134 14.11 39.97 2.40
C GLU A 134 13.74 38.86 3.39
N THR A 135 13.64 37.62 2.91
CA THR A 135 13.22 36.49 3.74
C THR A 135 14.40 36.04 4.62
N PRO A 136 14.31 36.11 5.96
CA PRO A 136 15.43 35.71 6.81
C PRO A 136 15.90 34.26 6.51
N PRO A 137 17.21 33.98 6.48
CA PRO A 137 17.75 32.66 6.13
C PRO A 137 17.13 31.51 6.93
N LEU A 138 16.88 31.72 8.22
CA LEU A 138 16.23 30.73 9.08
C LEU A 138 14.79 30.44 8.62
N ILE A 139 14.02 31.45 8.21
CA ILE A 139 12.65 31.29 7.74
C ILE A 139 12.64 30.51 6.42
N SER A 140 13.52 30.89 5.48
CA SER A 140 13.70 30.16 4.22
C SER A 140 14.09 28.68 4.46
N GLY A 141 15.05 28.43 5.35
CA GLY A 141 15.47 27.08 5.72
C GLY A 141 14.38 26.25 6.40
N VAL A 142 13.51 26.87 7.22
CA VAL A 142 12.36 26.18 7.84
C VAL A 142 11.31 25.80 6.81
N PHE A 143 10.90 26.73 5.94
CA PHE A 143 9.91 26.44 4.90
C PHE A 143 10.42 25.43 3.87
N GLY A 144 11.66 25.60 3.39
CA GLY A 144 12.32 24.61 2.54
C GLY A 144 12.43 23.26 3.24
N GLY A 145 12.73 23.25 4.55
CA GLY A 145 12.85 22.04 5.34
C GLY A 145 11.55 21.26 5.48
N LEU A 146 10.43 21.97 5.68
CA LEU A 146 9.10 21.38 5.66
C LEU A 146 8.76 20.80 4.28
N LEU A 147 9.04 21.54 3.20
CA LEU A 147 8.76 21.10 1.84
C LEU A 147 9.56 19.85 1.47
N PHE A 148 10.89 19.88 1.61
CA PHE A 148 11.75 18.74 1.32
C PHE A 148 11.47 17.58 2.27
N GLY A 149 11.27 17.86 3.56
CA GLY A 149 11.02 16.84 4.57
C GLY A 149 9.72 16.08 4.31
N ALA A 150 8.64 16.81 4.04
CA ALA A 150 7.36 16.21 3.66
C ALA A 150 7.48 15.48 2.31
N GLY A 151 8.12 16.10 1.31
CA GLY A 151 8.31 15.51 -0.02
C GLY A 151 9.05 14.18 0.02
N ILE A 152 10.21 14.12 0.68
CA ILE A 152 11.00 12.90 0.87
C ILE A 152 10.16 11.85 1.63
N SER A 153 9.51 12.25 2.72
CA SER A 153 8.78 11.32 3.59
C SER A 153 7.56 10.70 2.90
N PHE A 154 6.67 11.53 2.38
CA PHE A 154 5.45 11.08 1.71
C PHE A 154 5.75 10.48 0.34
N GLY A 155 6.79 10.93 -0.35
CA GLY A 155 7.26 10.34 -1.61
C GLY A 155 7.75 8.91 -1.41
N ALA A 156 8.68 8.70 -0.47
CA ALA A 156 9.20 7.37 -0.16
C ALA A 156 8.10 6.43 0.34
N TRP A 157 7.26 6.88 1.29
CA TRP A 157 6.12 6.10 1.79
C TRP A 157 5.13 5.75 0.68
N GLY A 158 4.81 6.74 -0.18
CA GLY A 158 3.87 6.59 -1.28
C GLY A 158 4.35 5.57 -2.31
N MET A 159 5.63 5.63 -2.69
CA MET A 159 6.28 4.71 -3.62
C MET A 159 6.32 3.28 -3.07
N TRP A 160 6.67 3.11 -1.79
CA TRP A 160 6.83 1.78 -1.19
C TRP A 160 5.51 1.04 -0.96
N ASN A 161 4.43 1.80 -0.74
CA ASN A 161 3.09 1.26 -0.47
C ASN A 161 2.16 1.40 -1.68
N GLN A 162 2.68 1.71 -2.87
CA GLN A 162 1.90 1.99 -4.07
C GLN A 162 1.09 0.77 -4.52
N ALA A 163 1.73 -0.39 -4.66
CA ALA A 163 1.07 -1.60 -5.15
C ALA A 163 -0.11 -2.01 -4.26
N PHE A 164 0.08 -2.01 -2.94
CA PHE A 164 -0.99 -2.29 -1.97
C PHE A 164 -2.17 -1.31 -2.11
N ARG A 165 -1.90 -0.01 -2.20
CA ARG A 165 -2.94 1.02 -2.34
C ARG A 165 -3.76 0.83 -3.63
N ILE A 166 -3.12 0.43 -4.72
CA ILE A 166 -3.79 0.17 -5.99
C ILE A 166 -4.62 -1.10 -5.90
N GLY A 167 -4.05 -2.19 -5.35
CA GLY A 167 -4.81 -3.42 -5.07
C GLY A 167 -6.04 -3.18 -4.19
N LYS A 168 -5.90 -2.38 -3.12
CA LYS A 168 -7.01 -1.98 -2.24
C LYS A 168 -8.13 -1.26 -3.00
N ARG A 169 -7.80 -0.40 -3.96
CA ARG A 169 -8.81 0.28 -4.80
C ARG A 169 -9.52 -0.68 -5.74
N ARG A 170 -8.79 -1.64 -6.34
CA ARG A 170 -9.39 -2.68 -7.17
C ARG A 170 -10.35 -3.55 -6.37
N ILE A 171 -9.96 -3.98 -5.17
CA ILE A 171 -10.85 -4.69 -4.24
C ILE A 171 -12.11 -3.88 -3.96
N LYS A 172 -11.96 -2.58 -3.63
CA LYS A 172 -13.09 -1.69 -3.36
C LYS A 172 -14.05 -1.63 -4.56
N LYS A 173 -13.55 -1.42 -5.78
CA LYS A 173 -14.39 -1.38 -6.98
C LYS A 173 -15.13 -2.68 -7.29
N ILE A 174 -14.48 -3.81 -7.01
CA ILE A 174 -15.07 -5.14 -7.26
C ILE A 174 -16.17 -5.44 -6.24
N THR A 175 -15.95 -5.05 -4.98
CA THR A 175 -16.90 -5.25 -3.88
C THR A 175 -18.05 -4.24 -3.88
N GLU A 176 -17.86 -3.03 -4.40
CA GLU A 176 -18.91 -2.01 -4.55
C GLU A 176 -20.11 -2.47 -5.37
N LYS A 177 -19.91 -3.36 -6.35
CA LYS A 177 -21.00 -3.87 -7.19
C LYS A 177 -21.90 -4.88 -6.47
N GLN A 178 -21.51 -5.38 -5.28
CA GLN A 178 -22.22 -6.38 -4.47
C GLN A 178 -22.84 -7.55 -5.28
N SER A 179 -22.18 -7.94 -6.38
CA SER A 179 -22.66 -9.02 -7.22
C SER A 179 -22.27 -10.35 -6.59
N LEU A 180 -23.24 -11.27 -6.53
CA LEU A 180 -23.04 -12.67 -6.15
C LEU A 180 -22.54 -13.53 -7.32
N ASP A 181 -22.34 -12.93 -8.51
CA ASP A 181 -21.85 -13.65 -9.67
C ASP A 181 -20.44 -14.21 -9.39
N GLY A 182 -20.28 -15.52 -9.55
CA GLY A 182 -19.02 -16.23 -9.29
C GLY A 182 -18.76 -16.56 -7.82
N VAL A 183 -19.72 -16.31 -6.92
CA VAL A 183 -19.65 -16.76 -5.52
C VAL A 183 -20.18 -18.19 -5.42
N SER A 184 -19.38 -19.11 -4.89
CA SER A 184 -19.78 -20.50 -4.65
C SER A 184 -19.22 -21.00 -3.32
N GLU A 185 -19.90 -21.97 -2.72
CA GLU A 185 -19.46 -22.55 -1.45
C GLU A 185 -18.07 -23.18 -1.54
N SER A 186 -17.81 -23.94 -2.61
CA SER A 186 -16.49 -24.52 -2.89
C SER A 186 -15.37 -23.48 -3.03
N ARG A 187 -15.67 -22.31 -3.59
CA ARG A 187 -14.70 -21.20 -3.71
C ARG A 187 -14.49 -20.50 -2.36
N MET A 188 -15.53 -20.37 -1.56
CA MET A 188 -15.44 -19.82 -0.21
C MET A 188 -14.61 -20.72 0.70
N GLU A 189 -14.79 -22.04 0.64
CA GLU A 189 -13.98 -23.02 1.39
C GLU A 189 -12.50 -22.93 0.99
N ALA A 190 -12.20 -22.94 -0.31
CA ALA A 190 -10.83 -22.78 -0.81
C ALA A 190 -10.17 -21.46 -0.38
N VAL A 191 -10.94 -20.37 -0.26
CA VAL A 191 -10.47 -19.07 0.24
C VAL A 191 -10.17 -19.11 1.73
N GLU A 192 -10.98 -19.82 2.51
CA GLU A 192 -10.79 -19.96 3.96
C GLU A 192 -9.53 -20.81 4.26
N GLU A 193 -9.37 -21.93 3.58
CA GLU A 193 -8.21 -22.82 3.71
C GLU A 193 -6.89 -22.17 3.28
N ASN A 194 -6.93 -21.25 2.31
CA ASN A 194 -5.75 -20.57 1.75
C ASN A 194 -5.69 -19.07 2.07
N GLY A 195 -6.28 -18.67 3.21
CA GLY A 195 -6.34 -17.27 3.63
C GLY A 195 -4.96 -16.62 3.86
N ASP A 196 -3.92 -17.42 4.13
CA ASP A 196 -2.52 -16.98 4.23
C ASP A 196 -1.96 -16.50 2.88
N ILE A 197 -2.05 -17.33 1.83
CA ILE A 197 -1.61 -17.01 0.47
C ILE A 197 -2.37 -15.80 -0.06
N LEU A 198 -3.69 -15.79 0.11
CA LEU A 198 -4.53 -14.68 -0.34
C LEU A 198 -4.25 -13.40 0.45
N GLY A 199 -4.01 -13.49 1.75
CA GLY A 199 -3.59 -12.35 2.59
C GLY A 199 -2.25 -11.76 2.16
N ALA A 200 -1.28 -12.62 1.79
CA ALA A 200 0.02 -12.20 1.26
C ALA A 200 -0.12 -11.53 -0.12
N LEU A 201 -0.91 -12.11 -1.03
CA LEU A 201 -1.19 -11.54 -2.34
C LEU A 201 -1.89 -10.17 -2.25
N VAL A 202 -2.92 -10.05 -1.41
CA VAL A 202 -3.59 -8.76 -1.15
C VAL A 202 -2.60 -7.73 -0.61
N THR A 203 -1.72 -8.12 0.32
CA THR A 203 -0.70 -7.25 0.91
C THR A 203 0.32 -6.76 -0.12
N ALA A 204 0.75 -7.62 -1.03
CA ALA A 204 1.64 -7.23 -2.13
C ALA A 204 0.92 -6.39 -3.21
N GLY A 205 -0.42 -6.33 -3.18
CA GLY A 205 -1.24 -5.63 -4.18
C GLY A 205 -1.54 -6.46 -5.43
N ALA A 206 -1.36 -7.78 -5.38
CA ALA A 206 -1.52 -8.73 -6.49
C ALA A 206 -3.00 -9.07 -6.76
N VAL A 207 -3.74 -8.07 -7.23
CA VAL A 207 -5.20 -8.09 -7.35
C VAL A 207 -5.60 -7.68 -8.77
N ASP A 208 -6.44 -8.51 -9.39
CA ASP A 208 -7.12 -8.24 -10.66
C ASP A 208 -6.18 -7.70 -11.76
N GLY A 209 -5.13 -8.46 -12.09
CA GLY A 209 -4.15 -8.12 -13.14
C GLY A 209 -2.89 -7.43 -12.62
N ASN A 210 -2.77 -7.20 -11.31
CA ASN A 210 -1.47 -6.96 -10.69
C ASN A 210 -0.86 -8.31 -10.30
N GLU A 211 0.34 -8.56 -10.77
CA GLU A 211 0.96 -9.88 -10.75
C GLU A 211 2.14 -9.93 -9.80
N LEU A 212 2.25 -11.04 -9.06
CA LEU A 212 3.37 -11.30 -8.17
C LEU A 212 3.98 -12.67 -8.49
N SER A 213 5.31 -12.71 -8.60
CA SER A 213 5.99 -13.99 -8.84
C SER A 213 5.89 -14.91 -7.62
N VAL A 214 5.79 -16.23 -7.84
CA VAL A 214 5.78 -17.24 -6.77
C VAL A 214 7.00 -17.12 -5.86
N ALA A 215 8.18 -16.78 -6.40
CA ALA A 215 9.37 -16.51 -5.58
C ALA A 215 9.18 -15.32 -4.63
N SER A 216 8.56 -14.25 -5.11
CA SER A 216 8.32 -13.05 -4.30
C SER A 216 7.23 -13.28 -3.26
N LEU A 217 6.22 -14.08 -3.60
CA LEU A 217 5.21 -14.57 -2.66
C LEU A 217 5.86 -15.42 -1.55
N GLY A 218 6.71 -16.39 -1.92
CA GLY A 218 7.47 -17.20 -0.97
C GLY A 218 8.33 -16.34 -0.04
N LYS A 219 9.07 -15.37 -0.60
CA LYS A 219 9.81 -14.38 0.20
C LYS A 219 8.91 -13.67 1.22
N LEU A 220 7.74 -13.19 0.80
CA LEU A 220 6.79 -12.51 1.69
C LEU A 220 6.26 -13.43 2.80
N MET A 221 6.10 -14.73 2.51
CA MET A 221 5.63 -15.74 3.45
C MET A 221 6.75 -16.37 4.30
N ASP A 222 8.01 -16.00 4.11
CA ASP A 222 9.19 -16.68 4.70
C ASP A 222 9.28 -18.16 4.29
N TRP A 223 8.88 -18.47 3.05
CA TRP A 223 9.03 -19.80 2.48
C TRP A 223 10.32 -19.88 1.66
N ASP A 224 11.11 -20.89 1.94
CA ASP A 224 12.40 -21.11 1.29
C ASP A 224 12.22 -21.71 -0.11
N ASN A 225 13.31 -21.76 -0.90
CA ASN A 225 13.27 -22.31 -2.26
C ASN A 225 12.81 -23.78 -2.30
N GLU A 226 12.98 -24.52 -1.21
CA GLU A 226 12.56 -25.92 -1.07
C GLU A 226 11.05 -26.05 -0.87
N GLU A 227 10.38 -25.01 -0.36
CA GLU A 227 8.93 -24.97 -0.11
C GLU A 227 8.15 -24.38 -1.30
N ILE A 228 8.84 -23.83 -2.30
CA ILE A 228 8.24 -23.31 -3.54
C ILE A 228 7.34 -24.34 -4.25
N PRO A 229 7.69 -25.64 -4.37
CA PRO A 229 6.81 -26.64 -4.98
C PRO A 229 5.48 -26.81 -4.22
N ALA A 230 5.51 -26.74 -2.88
CA ALA A 230 4.28 -26.79 -2.08
C ALA A 230 3.44 -25.53 -2.28
N LEU A 231 4.07 -24.35 -2.35
CA LEU A 231 3.39 -23.09 -2.64
C LEU A 231 2.73 -23.10 -4.02
N GLN A 232 3.43 -23.68 -5.00
CA GLN A 232 2.94 -23.88 -6.35
C GLN A 232 1.71 -24.80 -6.37
N ALA A 233 1.74 -25.91 -5.63
CA ALA A 233 0.61 -26.84 -5.55
C ALA A 233 -0.66 -26.13 -5.03
N ARG A 234 -0.53 -25.38 -3.93
CA ARG A 234 -1.63 -24.57 -3.37
C ARG A 234 -2.11 -23.48 -4.31
N ALA A 235 -1.19 -22.82 -5.04
CA ALA A 235 -1.55 -21.84 -6.05
C ALA A 235 -2.31 -22.47 -7.24
N ASN A 236 -1.94 -23.68 -7.67
CA ASN A 236 -2.65 -24.40 -8.74
C ASN A 236 -4.05 -24.84 -8.29
N GLU A 237 -4.22 -25.23 -7.02
CA GLU A 237 -5.53 -25.53 -6.44
C GLU A 237 -6.44 -24.29 -6.42
N LEU A 238 -5.90 -23.15 -5.98
CA LEU A 238 -6.59 -21.86 -6.06
C LEU A 238 -6.89 -21.43 -7.51
N GLN A 239 -6.04 -21.80 -8.47
CA GLN A 239 -6.29 -21.55 -9.88
C GLN A 239 -7.43 -22.42 -10.41
N SER A 240 -7.47 -23.68 -9.99
CA SER A 240 -8.50 -24.65 -10.39
C SER A 240 -9.88 -24.27 -9.86
N SER A 241 -9.94 -23.67 -8.66
CA SER A 241 -11.17 -23.10 -8.11
C SER A 241 -11.56 -21.74 -8.72
N GLY A 242 -10.67 -21.10 -9.49
CA GLY A 242 -10.88 -19.81 -10.15
C GLY A 242 -10.67 -18.59 -9.24
N VAL A 243 -10.14 -18.79 -8.03
CA VAL A 243 -9.86 -17.73 -7.04
C VAL A 243 -8.64 -16.91 -7.43
N VAL A 244 -7.63 -17.55 -8.03
CA VAL A 244 -6.42 -16.89 -8.55
C VAL A 244 -6.22 -17.22 -10.02
N LYS A 245 -5.45 -16.39 -10.71
CA LYS A 245 -4.97 -16.64 -12.07
C LYS A 245 -3.45 -16.76 -12.00
N ILE A 246 -2.92 -17.78 -12.67
CA ILE A 246 -1.48 -17.95 -12.87
C ILE A 246 -1.14 -17.65 -14.33
N SER A 247 -0.14 -16.82 -14.57
CA SER A 247 0.41 -16.48 -15.88
C SER A 247 1.91 -16.81 -15.95
N GLY A 248 2.47 -16.90 -17.16
CA GLY A 248 3.87 -17.26 -17.36
C GLY A 248 4.19 -18.76 -17.13
N GLN A 249 3.22 -19.64 -17.35
CA GLN A 249 3.41 -21.09 -17.34
C GLN A 249 3.98 -21.55 -18.70
N GLY A 250 5.29 -21.37 -18.91
CA GLY A 250 6.01 -21.87 -20.08
C GLY A 250 6.66 -23.24 -19.86
N LEU A 251 6.82 -24.04 -20.92
CA LEU A 251 7.43 -25.39 -20.89
C LEU A 251 8.82 -25.45 -20.22
N TYR A 252 9.59 -24.36 -20.26
CA TYR A 252 10.92 -24.25 -19.65
C TYR A 252 10.99 -23.26 -18.48
N GLN A 253 9.86 -22.68 -18.09
CA GLN A 253 9.81 -21.63 -17.10
C GLN A 253 9.63 -22.23 -15.70
N LYS A 254 10.67 -22.09 -14.86
CA LYS A 254 10.66 -22.57 -13.48
C LYS A 254 9.48 -21.95 -12.71
N ALA A 255 8.81 -22.76 -11.89
CA ALA A 255 7.63 -22.35 -11.11
C ALA A 255 7.82 -21.06 -10.30
N LYS A 256 9.03 -20.82 -9.81
CA LYS A 256 9.40 -19.61 -9.08
C LYS A 256 9.16 -18.30 -9.86
N HIS A 257 9.10 -18.36 -11.20
CA HIS A 257 8.86 -17.22 -12.08
C HIS A 257 7.41 -17.10 -12.55
N TRP A 258 6.54 -18.04 -12.18
CA TRP A 258 5.12 -17.93 -12.47
C TRP A 258 4.54 -16.74 -11.73
N GLN A 259 3.64 -16.04 -12.39
CA GLN A 259 3.02 -14.83 -11.91
C GLN A 259 1.61 -15.15 -11.40
N VAL A 260 1.27 -14.67 -10.21
CA VAL A 260 0.00 -14.98 -9.54
C VAL A 260 -0.75 -13.67 -9.24
N THR A 261 -2.06 -13.67 -9.51
CA THR A 261 -2.98 -12.56 -9.18
C THR A 261 -4.30 -13.12 -8.66
N ILE A 262 -4.93 -12.45 -7.71
CA ILE A 262 -6.31 -12.79 -7.29
C ILE A 262 -7.29 -12.32 -8.37
N THR A 263 -8.29 -13.14 -8.69
CA THR A 263 -9.35 -12.79 -9.67
C THR A 263 -10.46 -11.95 -9.03
N PRO A 264 -11.28 -11.26 -9.84
CA PRO A 264 -12.49 -10.59 -9.33
C PRO A 264 -13.43 -11.52 -8.57
N ASP A 265 -13.62 -12.75 -9.06
CA ASP A 265 -14.44 -13.78 -8.41
C ASP A 265 -13.84 -14.17 -7.04
N GLY A 266 -12.52 -14.37 -6.96
CA GLY A 266 -11.85 -14.65 -5.70
C GLY A 266 -12.07 -13.56 -4.65
N ILE A 267 -12.03 -12.29 -5.06
CA ILE A 267 -12.28 -11.14 -4.17
C ILE A 267 -13.73 -11.11 -3.69
N ARG A 268 -14.70 -11.43 -4.56
CA ARG A 268 -16.12 -11.51 -4.17
C ARG A 268 -16.35 -12.60 -3.13
N ASN A 269 -15.73 -13.77 -3.31
CA ASN A 269 -15.80 -14.86 -2.33
C ASN A 269 -15.16 -14.47 -0.99
N ILE A 270 -14.00 -13.80 -1.00
CA ILE A 270 -13.37 -13.24 0.22
C ILE A 270 -14.31 -12.25 0.93
N ALA A 271 -14.98 -11.38 0.16
CA ALA A 271 -15.90 -10.40 0.73
C ALA A 271 -17.13 -11.07 1.35
N GLN A 272 -17.70 -12.08 0.68
CA GLN A 272 -18.87 -12.81 1.14
C GLN A 272 -18.60 -13.60 2.43
N LEU A 273 -17.42 -14.22 2.57
CA LEU A 273 -17.02 -14.90 3.81
C LEU A 273 -17.05 -13.99 5.02
N GLY A 274 -16.67 -12.72 4.86
CA GLY A 274 -16.74 -11.76 5.96
C GLY A 274 -18.17 -11.33 6.31
N HIS A 275 -19.18 -11.73 5.54
CA HIS A 275 -20.60 -11.49 5.83
C HIS A 275 -21.33 -12.71 6.43
N ARG A 276 -20.69 -13.89 6.47
CA ARG A 276 -21.15 -15.04 7.27
C ARG A 276 -20.95 -14.75 8.75
#